data_AF-A0A924PEQ6-F1
#
_entry.id   AF-A0A924PEQ6-F1
#
_cell.length_a   1.000
_cell.length_b   1.000
_cell.length_c   1.000
_cell.angle_alpha   90.00
_cell.angle_beta   90.00
_cell.angle_gamma   90.00
#
_symmetry.space_group_name_H-M   'P 1'
#
loop_
_entity.id
_entity.type
_entity.pdbx_description
1 polymer ?
#
loop_
_entity_poly.entity_id
_entity_poly.type
_entity_poly.pdbx_seq_one_letter_code
_entity_poly.pdbx_strand_id
1 'polypeptide(L)'
;MFKLDREKYYQILKSEGLSAAITTLHRDSTGFEFDTFEGRDGYSREMWDGLFDVREFSRELWNVALEQNLVDPADKRLKSP
;
A
#
# COMPACT_ATOMS: atom_id res chain seq x y z
N MET A 1 -2.42 9.51 16.09
CA MET A 1 -1.85 8.15 16.08
C MET A 1 -1.97 7.64 14.67
N PHE A 2 -0.84 7.39 14.01
CA PHE A 2 -0.79 6.87 12.65
C PHE A 2 -1.52 5.52 12.59
N LYS A 3 -2.48 5.37 11.68
CA LYS A 3 -3.20 4.10 11.50
C LYS A 3 -3.51 3.87 10.04
N LEU A 4 -2.89 2.84 9.48
CA LEU A 4 -3.17 2.36 8.14
C LEU A 4 -4.57 1.74 8.07
N ASP A 5 -5.46 2.33 7.29
CA ASP A 5 -6.78 1.77 7.01
C ASP A 5 -6.67 0.65 5.97
N ARG A 6 -6.34 -0.57 6.42
CA ARG A 6 -6.19 -1.74 5.54
C ARG A 6 -7.46 -2.08 4.77
N GLU A 7 -8.63 -1.90 5.39
CA GLU A 7 -9.92 -2.26 4.79
C GLU A 7 -10.19 -1.42 3.54
N LYS A 8 -9.88 -0.12 3.57
CA LYS A 8 -9.94 0.74 2.38
C LYS A 8 -9.24 0.11 1.17
N TYR A 9 -8.00 -0.36 1.34
CA TYR A 9 -7.24 -0.90 0.22
C TYR A 9 -7.70 -2.29 -0.21
N TYR A 10 -8.21 -3.11 0.70
CA TYR A 10 -8.85 -4.37 0.30
C TYR A 10 -10.13 -4.14 -0.49
N GLN A 11 -10.91 -3.11 -0.17
CA GLN A 11 -12.08 -2.76 -0.95
C GLN A 11 -11.68 -2.32 -2.37
N ILE A 12 -10.67 -1.45 -2.49
CA ILE A 12 -10.12 -1.04 -3.80
C ILE A 12 -9.58 -2.27 -4.56
N LEU A 13 -8.87 -3.17 -3.89
CA LEU A 13 -8.36 -4.39 -4.50
C LEU A 13 -9.50 -5.24 -5.09
N LYS A 14 -10.61 -5.39 -4.36
CA LYS A 14 -11.78 -6.16 -4.81
C LYS A 14 -12.54 -5.49 -5.94
N SER A 15 -12.65 -4.15 -5.94
CA SER A 15 -13.48 -3.42 -6.91
C SER A 15 -12.73 -3.00 -8.18
N GLU A 16 -11.45 -2.63 -8.05
CA GLU A 16 -10.65 -1.99 -9.10
C GLU A 16 -9.35 -2.76 -9.42
N GLY A 17 -9.04 -3.79 -8.63
CA GLY A 17 -7.88 -4.63 -8.82
C GLY A 17 -6.61 -4.06 -8.18
N LEU A 18 -5.55 -4.85 -8.32
CA LEU A 18 -4.33 -4.66 -7.57
C LEU A 18 -3.55 -3.39 -7.93
N SER A 19 -3.55 -3.00 -9.22
CA SER A 19 -2.89 -1.78 -9.67
C SER A 19 -3.45 -0.54 -8.97
N ALA A 20 -4.78 -0.42 -8.90
CA ALA A 20 -5.46 0.69 -8.23
C ALA A 20 -5.18 0.70 -6.71
N ALA A 21 -5.19 -0.46 -6.06
CA ALA A 21 -4.92 -0.58 -4.64
C ALA A 21 -3.48 -0.14 -4.29
N ILE A 22 -2.49 -0.61 -5.05
CA ILE A 22 -1.07 -0.25 -4.85
C ILE A 22 -0.81 1.23 -5.18
N THR A 23 -1.37 1.75 -6.28
CA THR A 23 -1.24 3.17 -6.62
C THR A 23 -1.81 4.06 -5.52
N THR A 24 -2.97 3.69 -4.98
CA THR A 24 -3.58 4.44 -3.87
C THR A 24 -2.72 4.37 -2.61
N LEU A 25 -2.21 3.19 -2.27
CA LEU A 25 -1.32 3.00 -1.10
C LEU A 25 -0.04 3.84 -1.21
N HIS A 26 0.59 3.87 -2.39
CA HIS A 26 1.79 4.69 -2.61
C HIS A 26 1.50 6.19 -2.58
N ARG A 27 0.36 6.64 -3.09
CA ARG A 27 -0.02 8.05 -2.99
C ARG A 27 -0.21 8.46 -1.52
N ASP A 28 -0.89 7.61 -0.75
CA ASP A 28 -1.14 7.88 0.65
C ASP A 28 0.18 7.76 1.47
N SER A 29 1.10 6.86 1.08
CA SER A 29 2.41 6.73 1.72
C SER A 29 3.27 7.99 1.59
N THR A 30 3.18 8.73 0.48
CA THR A 30 3.85 10.04 0.36
C THR A 30 3.35 11.03 1.41
N GLY A 31 2.06 11.03 1.72
CA GLY A 31 1.51 11.85 2.81
C GLY A 31 2.05 11.42 4.18
N PHE A 32 2.13 10.11 4.42
CA PHE A 32 2.68 9.56 5.65
C PHE A 32 4.16 9.89 5.83
N GLU A 33 4.95 9.83 4.76
CA GLU A 33 6.36 10.22 4.77
C GLU A 33 6.51 11.71 5.09
N PHE A 34 5.70 12.58 4.46
CA PHE A 34 5.69 13.99 4.78
C PHE A 34 5.38 14.21 6.27
N ASP A 35 4.30 13.64 6.78
CA ASP A 35 3.93 13.79 8.19
C ASP A 35 5.00 13.21 9.14
N THR A 36 5.73 12.19 8.72
CA THR A 36 6.81 11.55 9.50
C THR A 36 8.04 12.43 9.63
N PHE A 37 8.39 13.22 8.62
CA PHE A 37 9.68 13.93 8.55
C PHE A 37 9.54 15.46 8.54
N GLU A 38 8.55 15.96 7.82
CA GLU A 38 8.36 17.38 7.49
C GLU A 38 7.04 17.95 8.06
N GLY A 39 6.25 17.10 8.73
CA GLY A 39 5.01 17.46 9.39
C GLY A 39 5.21 18.48 10.51
N ARG A 40 4.09 18.91 11.11
CA ARG A 40 4.04 19.96 12.15
C ARG A 40 5.05 19.75 13.29
N ASP A 41 5.23 18.50 13.68
CA ASP A 41 6.05 18.11 14.83
C ASP A 41 7.47 17.65 14.43
N GLY A 42 7.80 17.70 13.13
CA GLY A 42 9.06 17.20 12.58
C GLY A 42 9.15 15.66 12.65
N TYR A 43 10.37 15.14 12.82
CA TYR A 43 10.60 13.69 12.86
C TYR A 43 9.82 12.99 13.97
N SER A 44 8.96 12.03 13.60
CA SER A 44 8.25 11.16 14.54
C SER A 44 8.69 9.70 14.40
N ARG A 45 9.29 9.17 15.47
CA ARG A 45 9.74 7.76 15.51
C ARG A 45 8.57 6.77 15.36
N GLU A 46 7.44 7.06 15.99
CA GLU A 46 6.24 6.20 15.92
C GLU A 46 5.70 6.13 14.48
N MET A 47 5.70 7.27 13.77
CA MET A 47 5.28 7.30 12.37
C MET A 47 6.28 6.61 11.45
N TRP A 48 7.58 6.76 11.73
CA TRP A 48 8.63 6.02 11.03
C TRP A 48 8.44 4.51 11.17
N ASP A 49 8.16 4.02 12.38
CA ASP A 49 7.86 2.61 12.61
C ASP A 49 6.58 2.21 11.84
N GLY A 50 5.56 3.08 11.78
CA GLY A 50 4.36 2.88 10.98
C GLY A 50 4.58 2.82 9.46
N LEU A 51 5.59 3.48 8.91
CA LEU A 51 5.95 3.36 7.48
C LEU A 51 6.42 1.94 7.12
N PHE A 52 6.98 1.18 8.07
CA PHE A 52 7.28 -0.24 7.84
C PHE A 52 6.00 -1.05 7.62
N ASP A 53 4.93 -0.78 8.40
CA ASP A 53 3.65 -1.45 8.23
C ASP A 53 3.05 -1.21 6.84
N VAL A 54 3.21 0.00 6.29
CA VAL A 54 2.78 0.34 4.91
C VAL A 54 3.52 -0.53 3.89
N ARG A 55 4.83 -0.69 4.06
CA ARG A 55 5.68 -1.49 3.17
C ARG A 55 5.37 -2.98 3.26
N GLU A 56 5.10 -3.50 4.46
CA GLU A 56 4.66 -4.89 4.63
C GLU A 56 3.29 -5.10 4.00
N PHE A 57 2.36 -4.18 4.23
CA PHE A 57 1.01 -4.26 3.68
C PHE A 57 0.97 -4.18 2.15
N SER A 58 1.87 -3.43 1.52
CA SER A 58 2.03 -3.43 0.05
C SER A 58 2.33 -4.84 -0.50
N ARG A 59 3.17 -5.63 0.20
CA ARG A 59 3.44 -7.03 -0.16
C ARG A 59 2.23 -7.92 0.10
N GLU A 60 1.53 -7.68 1.19
CA GLU A 60 0.31 -8.39 1.55
C GLU A 60 -0.77 -8.24 0.46
N LEU A 61 -1.02 -7.01 -0.02
CA LEU A 61 -1.92 -6.77 -1.15
C LEU A 61 -1.51 -7.57 -2.39
N TRP A 62 -0.20 -7.61 -2.68
CA TRP A 62 0.34 -8.35 -3.81
C TRP A 62 0.10 -9.86 -3.70
N ASN A 63 0.35 -10.44 -2.52
CA ASN A 63 0.10 -11.86 -2.25
C ASN A 63 -1.39 -12.21 -2.35
N VAL A 64 -2.25 -11.44 -1.69
CA VAL A 64 -3.71 -11.64 -1.71
C VAL A 64 -4.24 -11.60 -3.15
N ALA A 65 -3.75 -10.67 -3.95
CA ALA A 65 -4.20 -10.55 -5.33
C ALA A 65 -3.69 -11.68 -6.23
N LEU A 66 -2.50 -12.23 -5.98
CA LEU A 66 -2.02 -13.43 -6.66
C LEU A 66 -2.89 -14.65 -6.31
N GLU A 67 -3.19 -14.84 -5.02
CA GLU A 67 -4.03 -15.94 -4.54
C GLU A 67 -5.47 -15.87 -5.08
N GLN A 68 -6.00 -14.65 -5.26
CA GLN A 68 -7.36 -14.41 -5.75
C GLN A 68 -7.44 -14.16 -7.25
N ASN A 69 -6.31 -14.24 -7.97
CA ASN A 69 -6.22 -13.95 -9.41
C ASN A 69 -6.78 -12.55 -9.78
N LEU A 70 -6.56 -11.57 -8.91
CA LEU A 70 -6.97 -10.16 -9.06
C LEU A 70 -5.88 -9.29 -9.70
N VAL A 71 -4.84 -9.94 -10.25
CA VAL A 71 -3.81 -9.25 -11.02
C VAL A 71 -4.26 -9.16 -12.48
N ASP A 72 -4.03 -8.00 -13.09
CA ASP A 72 -4.44 -7.74 -14.47
C ASP A 72 -3.83 -8.81 -15.41
N PRO A 73 -4.66 -9.55 -16.20
CA PRO A 73 -4.17 -10.52 -17.17
C PRO A 73 -3.25 -9.93 -18.24
N ALA A 74 -3.34 -8.62 -18.49
CA ALA A 74 -2.47 -7.87 -19.38
C ALA A 74 -1.15 -7.43 -18.72
N ASP A 75 -0.98 -7.63 -17.41
CA ASP A 75 0.28 -7.36 -16.72
C ASP A 75 1.33 -8.41 -17.11
N LYS A 76 2.06 -8.09 -18.18
CA LYS A 76 3.14 -8.91 -18.75
C LYS A 76 4.27 -9.18 -17.77
N ARG A 77 4.32 -8.52 -16.60
CA ARG A 77 5.34 -8.74 -15.55
C ARG A 77 5.11 -10.03 -14.75
N LEU A 78 3.92 -10.64 -14.85
CA LEU A 78 3.61 -11.92 -14.19
C LEU A 78 3.87 -13.15 -15.06
N LYS A 79 4.20 -12.98 -16.34
CA LYS A 79 4.66 -14.09 -17.17
C LYS A 79 6.14 -14.32 -16.86
N SER A 80 6.40 -15.08 -15.80
CA SER A 80 7.72 -15.70 -15.65
C SER A 80 7.92 -16.68 -16.84
N PRO A 81 9.11 -16.74 -17.46
CA PRO A 81 9.43 -17.76 -18.44
C PRO A 81 9.39 -19.18 -17.84
#